data_AF-A0A4R5MR71-F1
#
_entry.id   AF-A0A4R5MR71-F1
#
_cell.length_a   1.000
_cell.length_b   1.000
_cell.length_c   1.000
_cell.angle_alpha   90.00
_cell.angle_beta   90.00
_cell.angle_gamma   90.00
#
_symmetry.space_group_name_H-M   'P 1'
#
loop_
_entity.id
_entity.type
_entity.pdbx_description
1 polymer ?
#
loop_
_entity_poly.entity_id
_entity_poly.type
_entity_poly.pdbx_seq_one_letter_code
_entity_poly.pdbx_strand_id
1 'polypeptide(L)'
;MNLHFPHLPNNFLLSLLYKPEFAESLAYLVGFRHYTDLKIIPREHSIEVSNGEIVISVIIYSDYQLNEYIDLKARKNVHIVCFSSVIPEMLEFEGIDIKYIDKLAWLFTIMSNSKIEYVQHLNLLRNLNIH
;
A
#
# COMPACT_ATOMS: atom_id res chain seq x y z
N MET A 1 -0.91 -30.68 10.81
CA MET A 1 0.03 -29.55 10.76
C MET A 1 -0.79 -28.30 10.93
N ASN A 2 -0.76 -27.70 12.12
CA ASN A 2 -1.52 -26.49 12.45
C ASN A 2 -0.82 -25.30 11.80
N LEU A 3 -1.49 -24.63 10.85
CA LEU A 3 -1.01 -23.39 10.25
C LEU A 3 -1.20 -22.26 11.27
N HIS A 4 -0.16 -22.03 12.07
CA HIS A 4 -0.07 -20.91 13.00
C HIS A 4 0.37 -19.68 12.18
N PHE A 5 -0.48 -18.66 12.07
CA PHE A 5 -0.12 -17.35 11.51
C PHE A 5 0.55 -16.52 12.64
N PRO A 6 1.89 -16.44 12.75
CA PRO A 6 2.51 -15.93 13.97
C PRO A 6 2.61 -14.40 14.01
N HIS A 7 2.32 -13.70 12.91
CA HIS A 7 2.80 -12.31 12.73
C HIS A 7 1.73 -11.26 12.37
N LEU A 8 0.45 -11.64 12.27
CA LEU A 8 -0.63 -10.71 11.94
C LEU A 8 -1.50 -10.17 13.10
N PRO A 9 -1.27 -10.41 14.42
CA PRO A 9 -2.04 -9.71 15.43
C PRO A 9 -1.50 -8.27 15.55
N ASN A 10 -2.33 -7.30 15.12
CA ASN A 10 -2.10 -5.85 15.16
C ASN A 10 -1.32 -5.22 13.99
N ASN A 11 -1.47 -5.71 12.75
CA ASN A 11 -0.99 -4.93 11.61
C ASN A 11 -1.93 -3.73 11.36
N PHE A 12 -1.59 -2.59 11.96
CA PHE A 12 -2.33 -1.32 11.83
C PHE A 12 -2.50 -0.90 10.36
N LEU A 13 -1.55 -1.22 9.48
CA LEU A 13 -1.69 -0.97 8.06
C LEU A 13 -2.85 -1.77 7.45
N LEU A 14 -3.00 -3.04 7.81
CA LEU A 14 -4.09 -3.87 7.33
C LEU A 14 -5.46 -3.33 7.79
N SER A 15 -5.57 -2.91 9.04
CA SER A 15 -6.83 -2.34 9.56
C SER A 15 -7.17 -0.99 8.91
N LEU A 16 -6.17 -0.19 8.56
CA LEU A 16 -6.36 1.02 7.76
C LEU A 16 -6.81 0.68 6.33
N LEU A 17 -6.15 -0.27 5.66
CA LEU A 17 -6.45 -0.63 4.27
C LEU A 17 -7.85 -1.24 4.10
N TYR A 18 -8.44 -1.85 5.13
CA TYR A 18 -9.85 -2.26 5.09
C TYR A 18 -10.84 -1.08 5.00
N LYS A 19 -10.39 0.15 5.26
CA LYS A 19 -11.20 1.36 5.05
C LYS A 19 -11.04 1.81 3.60
N PRO A 20 -12.13 1.94 2.81
CA PRO A 20 -12.04 2.28 1.40
C PRO A 20 -11.20 3.53 1.12
N GLU A 21 -11.36 4.60 1.91
CA GLU A 21 -10.65 5.86 1.70
C GLU A 21 -9.12 5.70 1.74
N PHE A 22 -8.62 4.76 2.54
CA PHE A 22 -7.19 4.48 2.67
C PHE A 22 -6.68 3.64 1.50
N ALA A 23 -7.39 2.56 1.15
CA ALA A 23 -7.03 1.71 0.02
C ALA A 23 -7.12 2.45 -1.31
N GLU A 24 -8.20 3.20 -1.55
CA GLU A 24 -8.41 3.98 -2.77
C GLU A 24 -7.36 5.09 -2.90
N SER A 25 -6.98 5.74 -1.79
CA SER A 25 -5.90 6.74 -1.81
C SER A 25 -4.53 6.13 -2.07
N LEU A 26 -4.26 4.92 -1.57
CA LEU A 26 -3.04 4.20 -1.90
C LEU A 26 -3.03 3.86 -3.40
N ALA A 27 -4.14 3.34 -3.93
CA ALA A 27 -4.26 3.01 -5.35
C ALA A 27 -4.14 4.23 -6.26
N TYR A 28 -4.68 5.38 -5.83
CA TYR A 28 -4.53 6.64 -6.53
C TYR A 28 -3.06 7.08 -6.60
N LEU A 29 -2.31 7.00 -5.49
CA LEU A 29 -0.89 7.35 -5.49
C LEU A 29 -0.06 6.46 -6.42
N VAL A 30 -0.39 5.17 -6.47
CA VAL A 30 0.38 4.18 -7.23
C VAL A 30 0.05 4.22 -8.72
N GLY A 31 -1.24 4.36 -9.05
CA GLY A 31 -1.75 4.24 -10.42
C GLY A 31 -2.19 5.57 -11.06
N PHE A 32 -2.08 6.70 -10.35
CA PHE A 32 -2.45 8.05 -10.80
C PHE A 32 -3.87 8.18 -11.37
N ARG A 33 -4.81 7.36 -10.90
CA ARG A 33 -6.23 7.41 -11.22
C ARG A 33 -7.06 6.83 -10.08
N HIS A 34 -8.35 7.12 -10.05
CA HIS A 34 -9.25 6.56 -9.03
C HIS A 34 -9.58 5.10 -9.33
N TYR A 35 -9.54 4.29 -8.28
CA TYR A 35 -9.98 2.89 -8.28
C TYR A 35 -10.97 2.71 -7.13
N THR A 36 -12.02 1.92 -7.35
CA THR A 36 -13.01 1.56 -6.32
C THR A 36 -13.09 0.05 -6.18
N ASP A 37 -13.86 -0.41 -5.19
CA ASP A 37 -14.18 -1.84 -4.98
C ASP A 37 -12.92 -2.71 -4.81
N LEU A 38 -11.90 -2.12 -4.19
CA LEU A 38 -10.63 -2.78 -3.92
C LEU A 38 -10.82 -3.87 -2.86
N LYS A 39 -10.37 -5.08 -3.19
CA LYS A 39 -10.29 -6.20 -2.27
C LYS A 39 -8.96 -6.13 -1.53
N ILE A 40 -9.01 -6.37 -0.23
CA ILE A 40 -7.84 -6.42 0.65
C ILE A 40 -7.62 -7.88 1.03
N ILE A 41 -6.51 -8.46 0.59
CA ILE A 41 -6.18 -9.86 0.80
C ILE A 41 -4.84 -9.91 1.56
N PRO A 42 -4.85 -10.23 2.87
CA PRO A 42 -3.61 -10.46 3.58
C PRO A 42 -2.92 -11.71 3.01
N ARG A 43 -1.63 -11.60 2.74
CA ARG A 43 -0.75 -12.69 2.35
C ARG A 43 0.24 -12.98 3.50
N GLU A 44 1.16 -13.89 3.27
CA GLU A 44 2.15 -14.29 4.27
C GLU A 44 3.14 -13.16 4.55
N HIS A 45 3.60 -12.50 3.50
CA HIS A 45 4.65 -11.46 3.55
C HIS A 45 4.19 -10.09 3.00
N SER A 46 2.96 -10.00 2.50
CA SER A 46 2.41 -8.75 1.95
C SER A 46 0.91 -8.58 2.22
N ILE A 47 0.38 -7.42 1.83
CA ILE A 47 -1.05 -7.18 1.71
C ILE A 47 -1.33 -6.89 0.24
N GLU A 48 -2.19 -7.69 -0.37
CA GLU A 48 -2.68 -7.42 -1.72
C GLU A 48 -3.89 -6.48 -1.65
N VAL A 49 -3.85 -5.40 -2.42
CA VAL A 49 -4.93 -4.45 -2.65
C VAL A 49 -5.25 -4.48 -4.14
N SER A 50 -6.37 -5.07 -4.53
CA SER A 50 -6.63 -5.36 -5.94
C SER A 50 -8.10 -5.28 -6.35
N ASN A 51 -8.31 -5.02 -7.62
CA ASN A 51 -9.59 -5.24 -8.31
C ASN A 51 -9.31 -5.79 -9.73
N GLY A 52 -10.30 -5.76 -10.63
CA GLY A 52 -10.11 -6.21 -12.02
C GLY A 52 -9.15 -5.36 -12.86
N GLU A 53 -8.72 -4.20 -12.36
CA GLU A 53 -7.93 -3.22 -13.10
C GLU A 53 -6.52 -3.00 -12.53
N ILE A 54 -6.32 -3.17 -11.23
CA ILE A 54 -5.04 -2.93 -10.56
C ILE A 54 -4.76 -4.02 -9.53
N VAL A 55 -3.48 -4.38 -9.40
CA VAL A 55 -2.99 -5.25 -8.33
C VAL A 55 -1.83 -4.55 -7.64
N ILE A 56 -1.99 -4.21 -6.37
CA ILE A 56 -0.94 -3.61 -5.55
C ILE A 56 -0.56 -4.62 -4.49
N SER A 57 0.72 -4.94 -4.38
CA SER A 57 1.25 -5.77 -3.31
C SER A 57 2.12 -4.93 -2.39
N VAL A 58 1.65 -4.76 -1.16
CA VAL A 58 2.32 -3.98 -0.13
C VAL A 58 3.20 -4.90 0.71
N ILE A 59 4.51 -4.83 0.50
CA ILE A 59 5.48 -5.68 1.22
C ILE A 59 5.51 -5.31 2.69
N ILE A 60 5.43 -6.32 3.57
CA ILE A 60 5.58 -6.19 5.02
C ILE A 60 6.93 -6.78 5.49
N TYR A 61 7.39 -7.88 4.88
CA TYR A 61 8.58 -8.63 5.29
C TYR A 61 9.51 -8.96 4.12
N SER A 62 10.79 -9.21 4.41
CA SER A 62 11.86 -9.49 3.42
C SER A 62 11.64 -10.79 2.61
N ASP A 63 10.96 -11.78 3.19
CA ASP A 63 10.81 -13.14 2.60
C ASP A 63 9.78 -13.22 1.45
N TYR A 64 9.28 -12.07 0.99
CA TYR A 64 8.25 -11.93 -0.05
C TYR A 64 8.56 -12.61 -1.40
N GLN A 65 9.84 -12.72 -1.77
CA GLN A 65 10.25 -13.04 -3.13
C GLN A 65 9.87 -14.44 -3.64
N LEU A 66 9.87 -15.42 -2.75
CA LEU A 66 9.89 -16.83 -3.17
C LEU A 66 8.56 -17.32 -3.74
N ASN A 67 7.44 -16.88 -3.16
CA ASN A 67 6.11 -17.38 -3.55
C ASN A 67 5.20 -16.26 -4.07
N GLU A 68 5.18 -15.11 -3.40
CA GLU A 68 4.19 -14.06 -3.71
C GLU A 68 4.57 -13.28 -4.97
N TYR A 69 5.85 -12.94 -5.14
CA TYR A 69 6.31 -12.21 -6.33
C TYR A 69 6.14 -13.03 -7.62
N ILE A 70 6.46 -14.33 -7.59
CA ILE A 70 6.37 -15.22 -8.75
C ILE A 70 4.92 -15.31 -9.25
N ASP A 71 3.96 -15.38 -8.34
CA ASP A 71 2.53 -15.43 -8.67
C ASP A 71 2.01 -14.07 -9.18
N LEU A 72 2.52 -12.97 -8.62
CA LEU A 72 2.05 -11.63 -8.93
C LEU A 72 2.57 -11.12 -10.27
N LYS A 73 3.83 -11.38 -10.63
CA LYS A 73 4.45 -10.84 -11.86
C LYS A 73 3.77 -11.27 -13.16
N ALA A 74 2.97 -12.35 -13.13
CA ALA A 74 2.20 -12.82 -14.28
C ALA A 74 0.88 -12.05 -14.49
N ARG A 75 0.44 -11.25 -13.51
CA ARG A 75 -0.81 -10.48 -13.58
C ARG A 75 -0.59 -9.15 -14.32
N LYS A 76 -1.68 -8.55 -14.80
CA LYS A 76 -1.64 -7.24 -15.47
C LYS A 76 -1.71 -6.11 -14.44
N ASN A 77 -1.07 -4.99 -14.76
CA ASN A 77 -1.07 -3.75 -13.96
C ASN A 77 -0.70 -3.99 -12.48
N VAL A 78 0.45 -4.64 -12.29
CA VAL A 78 0.97 -5.01 -10.98
C VAL A 78 1.91 -3.92 -10.49
N HIS A 79 1.74 -3.55 -9.23
CA HIS A 79 2.62 -2.63 -8.54
C HIS A 79 3.05 -3.26 -7.22
N ILE A 80 4.35 -3.23 -6.97
CA ILE A 80 4.93 -3.70 -5.72
C ILE A 80 5.39 -2.47 -4.97
N VAL A 81 4.92 -2.32 -3.74
CA VAL A 81 5.14 -1.12 -2.95
C VAL A 81 5.58 -1.45 -1.54
N CYS A 82 6.24 -0.51 -0.88
CA CYS A 82 6.62 -0.62 0.52
C CYS A 82 6.50 0.74 1.24
N PHE A 83 6.40 0.72 2.56
CA PHE A 83 6.43 1.93 3.40
C PHE A 83 7.77 2.13 4.13
N SER A 84 8.80 1.36 3.74
CA SER A 84 10.17 1.46 4.24
C SER A 84 11.10 1.74 3.08
N SER A 85 11.86 2.84 3.15
CA SER A 85 12.80 3.24 2.11
C SER A 85 13.99 2.28 1.99
N VAL A 86 14.22 1.44 2.99
CA VAL A 86 15.31 0.45 3.01
C VAL A 86 14.99 -0.76 2.14
N ILE A 87 13.71 -1.16 2.04
CA ILE A 87 13.30 -2.39 1.34
C ILE A 87 13.76 -2.43 -0.12
N PRO A 88 13.58 -1.37 -0.93
CA PRO A 88 14.04 -1.37 -2.32
C PRO A 88 15.56 -1.50 -2.49
N GLU A 89 16.34 -1.24 -1.43
CA GLU A 89 17.82 -1.28 -1.45
C GLU A 89 18.39 -2.62 -0.97
N MET A 90 17.55 -3.51 -0.44
CA MET A 90 18.01 -4.80 0.08
C MET A 90 18.41 -5.73 -1.08
N LEU A 91 19.54 -6.45 -0.92
CA LEU A 91 20.04 -7.43 -1.92
C LEU A 91 19.00 -8.48 -2.24
N GLU A 92 18.31 -8.93 -1.18
CA GLU A 92 16.88 -9.18 -1.10
C GLU A 92 16.18 -9.02 -2.44
N PHE A 93 15.79 -7.78 -2.73
CA PHE A 93 14.88 -7.39 -3.77
C PHE A 93 15.55 -6.97 -5.08
N GLU A 94 16.80 -7.38 -5.32
CA GLU A 94 17.51 -7.06 -6.55
C GLU A 94 16.70 -7.50 -7.79
N GLY A 95 16.50 -6.56 -8.72
CA GLY A 95 15.75 -6.80 -9.96
C GLY A 95 14.22 -6.73 -9.84
N ILE A 96 13.67 -6.41 -8.66
CA ILE A 96 12.24 -6.17 -8.45
C ILE A 96 11.96 -4.66 -8.42
N ASP A 97 11.04 -4.18 -9.26
CA ASP A 97 10.58 -2.78 -9.23
C ASP A 97 9.66 -2.53 -8.03
N ILE A 98 10.26 -2.16 -6.89
CA ILE A 98 9.55 -1.82 -5.66
C ILE A 98 9.49 -0.31 -5.51
N LYS A 99 8.27 0.22 -5.41
CA LYS A 99 8.04 1.65 -5.18
C LYS A 99 7.91 1.95 -3.69
N TYR A 100 8.78 2.81 -3.19
CA TYR A 100 8.61 3.38 -1.85
C TYR A 100 7.42 4.36 -1.84
N ILE A 101 6.50 4.16 -0.90
CA ILE A 101 5.38 5.05 -0.63
C ILE A 101 5.68 5.83 0.64
N ASP A 102 5.86 7.14 0.48
CA ASP A 102 5.99 8.06 1.59
C ASP A 102 4.67 8.13 2.38
N LYS A 103 4.75 7.95 3.71
CA LYS A 103 3.58 7.88 4.59
C LYS A 103 2.85 9.22 4.66
N LEU A 104 3.56 10.35 4.56
CA LEU A 104 2.94 11.67 4.55
C LEU A 104 2.26 11.93 3.21
N ALA A 105 2.86 11.53 2.09
CA ALA A 105 2.21 11.59 0.78
C ALA A 105 0.90 10.81 0.77
N TRP A 106 0.87 9.61 1.38
CA TRP A 106 -0.35 8.83 1.55
C TRP A 106 -1.38 9.53 2.43
N LEU A 107 -0.98 10.06 3.59
CA LEU A 107 -1.85 10.84 4.48
C LEU A 107 -2.46 12.06 3.76
N PHE A 108 -1.65 12.85 3.06
CA PHE A 108 -2.13 14.03 2.31
C PHE A 108 -3.07 13.63 1.17
N THR A 109 -2.84 12.48 0.54
CA THR A 109 -3.76 11.94 -0.47
C THR A 109 -5.09 11.53 0.14
N ILE A 110 -5.09 10.85 1.28
CA ILE A 110 -6.30 10.50 2.04
C ILE A 110 -7.09 11.75 2.38
N MET A 111 -6.43 12.79 2.89
CA MET A 111 -7.10 14.04 3.23
C MET A 111 -7.66 14.73 1.98
N SER A 112 -6.91 14.78 0.89
CA SER A 112 -7.34 15.39 -0.38
C SER A 112 -8.56 14.68 -0.98
N ASN A 113 -8.62 13.35 -0.87
CA ASN A 113 -9.68 12.53 -1.45
C ASN A 113 -10.87 12.30 -0.49
N SER A 114 -10.79 12.79 0.75
CA SER A 114 -11.86 12.61 1.73
C SER A 114 -13.17 13.26 1.26
N LYS A 115 -14.31 12.64 1.58
CA LYS A 115 -15.64 13.24 1.35
C LYS A 115 -16.07 14.21 2.46
N ILE A 116 -15.29 14.28 3.55
CA ILE A 116 -15.56 15.15 4.69
C ILE A 116 -14.77 16.44 4.50
N GLU A 117 -15.46 17.55 4.24
CA GLU A 117 -14.89 18.87 3.96
C GLU A 117 -13.87 19.31 5.02
N TYR A 118 -14.17 19.11 6.30
CA TYR A 118 -13.24 19.42 7.39
C TYR A 118 -11.90 18.67 7.25
N VAL A 119 -11.92 17.40 6.84
CA VAL A 119 -10.70 16.61 6.63
C VAL A 119 -9.92 17.10 5.40
N GLN A 120 -10.61 17.54 4.34
CA GLN A 120 -9.96 18.18 3.21
C GLN A 120 -9.27 19.48 3.62
N HIS A 121 -9.90 20.28 4.50
CA HIS A 121 -9.29 21.50 5.04
C HIS A 121 -8.02 21.23 5.86
N LEU A 122 -7.91 20.08 6.55
CA LEU A 122 -6.66 19.70 7.22
C LEU A 122 -5.48 19.59 6.26
N ASN A 123 -5.71 19.28 4.97
CA ASN A 123 -4.66 19.25 3.96
C ASN A 123 -4.02 20.63 3.72
N LEU A 124 -4.72 21.73 4.02
CA LEU A 124 -4.18 23.08 3.90
C LEU A 124 -3.02 23.33 4.87
N LEU A 125 -2.94 22.57 5.97
CA LEU A 125 -1.86 22.67 6.96
C LEU A 125 -0.48 22.42 6.34
N ARG A 126 -0.40 21.65 5.25
CA ARG A 126 0.86 21.39 4.54
C ARG A 126 1.48 22.64 3.91
N ASN A 127 0.69 23.69 3.71
CA ASN A 127 1.10 24.95 3.09
C ASN A 127 1.46 26.03 4.13
N LEU A 128 1.39 25.71 5.43
CA LEU A 128 1.77 26.64 6.48
C LEU A 128 3.29 26.81 6.46
N ASN A 129 3.75 27.93 5.92
CA ASN A 129 5.14 28.39 6.09
C ASN A 129 5.26 29.08 7.44
N ILE A 130 6.15 28.57 8.29
CA ILE A 130 6.61 29.33 9.46
C ILE A 130 7.77 30.18 8.95
N HIS A 131 7.52 31.48 8.79
CA HIS A 131 8.54 32.47 8.49
C HIS A 131 9.44 32.71 9.70
#